data_AF-A0AA45MEY7-F1
#
_entry.id   AF-A0AA45MEY7-F1
#
_cell.length_a   1.000
_cell.length_b   1.000
_cell.length_c   1.000
_cell.angle_alpha   90.00
_cell.angle_beta   90.00
_cell.angle_gamma   90.00
#
_symmetry.space_group_name_H-M   'P 1'
#
loop_
_entity.id
_entity.type
_entity.pdbx_description
1 polymer ?
#
loop_
_entity_poly.entity_id
_entity_poly.type
_entity_poly.pdbx_seq_one_letter_code
_entity_poly.pdbx_strand_id
1 'polypeptide(L)' 'MTAFIHHEDDQSLDATIKDTPKDNALAQARKRRVEALRRIAGIWANRTDIPADGLTYQVELRSEWR' A
#
# COMPACT_ATOMS: atom_id res chain seq x y z
N MET A 1 -23.17 -37.13 7.97
CA MET A 1 -23.76 -35.90 8.56
C MET A 1 -22.73 -34.80 8.45
N THR A 2 -22.80 -34.01 7.39
CA THR A 2 -21.93 -32.86 7.12
C THR A 2 -22.64 -31.61 7.61
N ALA A 3 -22.04 -30.90 8.56
CA ALA A 3 -22.56 -29.62 9.05
C ALA A 3 -22.27 -28.53 8.00
N PHE A 4 -23.33 -27.88 7.51
CA PHE A 4 -23.22 -26.70 6.67
C PHE A 4 -23.01 -25.48 7.57
N ILE A 5 -21.85 -24.82 7.44
CA ILE A 5 -21.60 -23.54 8.08
C ILE A 5 -22.30 -22.48 7.23
N HIS A 6 -23.39 -21.91 7.74
CA HIS A 6 -23.99 -20.69 7.19
C HIS A 6 -23.08 -19.50 7.53
N HIS A 7 -22.41 -18.95 6.53
CA HIS A 7 -21.78 -17.64 6.61
C HIS A 7 -22.78 -16.64 6.03
N GLU A 8 -23.56 -16.01 6.90
CA GLU A 8 -24.42 -14.89 6.52
C GLU A 8 -23.53 -13.66 6.30
N ASP A 9 -23.15 -13.42 5.05
CA ASP A 9 -22.51 -12.17 4.62
C ASP A 9 -23.54 -11.04 4.61
N ASP A 10 -23.87 -10.52 5.79
CA ASP A 10 -24.80 -9.40 5.98
C ASP A 10 -24.10 -8.05 5.69
N GLN A 11 -23.50 -7.94 4.49
CA GLN A 11 -22.95 -6.68 3.98
C GLN A 11 -24.07 -5.90 3.29
N SER A 12 -24.96 -5.29 4.09
CA SER A 12 -25.96 -4.37 3.55
C SER A 12 -25.25 -3.18 2.89
N LEU A 13 -25.41 -3.04 1.58
CA LEU A 13 -24.85 -1.97 0.74
C LEU A 13 -25.61 -0.64 0.90
N ASP A 14 -26.03 -0.29 2.11
CA ASP A 14 -26.73 0.97 2.40
C ASP A 14 -26.03 1.76 3.51
N ALA A 15 -24.70 1.71 3.50
CA ALA A 15 -23.87 2.64 4.26
C ALA A 15 -23.94 4.02 3.59
N THR A 16 -25.02 4.75 3.86
CA THR A 16 -25.01 6.22 3.79
C THR A 16 -23.75 6.67 4.53
N ILE A 17 -22.74 7.09 3.76
CA ILE A 17 -21.44 7.56 4.26
C ILE A 17 -21.70 8.86 5.03
N LYS A 18 -22.11 8.74 6.28
CA LYS A 18 -21.93 9.82 7.24
C LYS A 18 -20.45 9.82 7.54
N ASP A 19 -19.71 10.68 6.84
CA ASP A 19 -18.31 11.01 7.16
C ASP A 19 -18.23 11.34 8.65
N THR A 20 -17.84 10.36 9.45
CA THR A 20 -17.72 10.59 10.88
C THR A 20 -16.48 11.45 11.11
N PRO A 21 -16.44 12.32 12.12
CA PRO A 21 -15.28 13.19 12.38
C PRO A 21 -13.95 12.42 12.51
N LYS A 22 -14.00 11.13 12.89
CA LYS A 22 -12.84 10.24 12.99
C LYS A 22 -12.28 9.83 11.63
N ASP A 23 -13.14 9.62 10.63
CA ASP A 23 -12.73 9.27 9.26
C ASP A 23 -12.00 10.43 8.59
N ASN A 24 -12.47 11.66 8.86
CA ASN A 24 -11.81 12.89 8.40
C ASN A 24 -10.41 13.07 9.00
N ALA A 25 -10.22 12.74 10.28
CA ALA A 25 -8.90 12.80 10.92
C ALA A 25 -7.94 11.76 10.34
N LEU A 26 -8.42 10.54 10.07
CA LEU A 26 -7.62 9.48 9.45
C LEU A 26 -7.23 9.83 8.01
N ALA A 27 -8.16 10.39 7.23
CA ALA A 27 -7.91 10.86 5.87
C ALA A 27 -6.84 11.97 5.85
N GLN A 28 -6.90 12.92 6.78
CA GLN A 28 -5.86 13.95 6.91
C GLN A 28 -4.50 13.37 7.30
N ALA A 29 -4.45 12.41 8.21
CA ALA A 29 -3.22 11.73 8.59
C ALA A 29 -2.60 10.97 7.39
N ARG A 30 -3.42 10.30 6.59
CA ARG A 30 -2.99 9.63 5.35
C ARG A 30 -2.44 10.63 4.33
N LYS A 31 -3.12 11.76 4.11
CA LYS A 31 -2.64 12.83 3.21
C LYS A 31 -1.26 13.34 3.61
N ARG A 32 -1.04 13.65 4.90
CA ARG A 32 0.27 14.10 5.41
C ARG A 32 1.38 13.06 5.18
N ARG A 33 1.08 11.78 5.39
CA ARG A 33 2.03 10.68 5.14
C ARG A 33 2.38 10.56 3.66
N VAL A 34 1.38 10.61 2.78
CA VAL A 34 1.60 10.54 1.32
C VAL A 34 2.40 11.74 0.82
N GLU A 35 2.14 12.95 1.32
CA GLU A 35 2.94 14.13 0.96
C GLU A 35 4.40 14.01 1.40
N ALA A 36 4.65 13.52 2.62
CA ALA A 36 6.01 13.26 3.10
C ALA A 36 6.72 12.20 2.23
N LEU A 37 6.02 11.12 1.87
CA LEU A 37 6.54 10.08 0.99
C LEU A 37 6.81 10.62 -0.43
N ARG A 38 5.94 11.48 -0.98
CA ARG A 38 6.16 12.11 -2.30
C ARG A 38 7.40 12.99 -2.32
N ARG A 39 7.66 13.75 -1.25
CA ARG A 39 8.89 14.57 -1.13
C ARG A 39 10.16 13.71 -1.14
N ILE A 40 10.11 12.53 -0.54
CA ILE A 40 11.25 11.62 -0.40
C ILE A 40 11.40 10.69 -1.61
N ALA A 41 10.30 10.33 -2.29
CA ALA A 41 10.32 9.41 -3.42
C ALA A 41 11.26 9.87 -4.56
N GLY A 42 11.35 11.18 -4.79
CA GLY A 42 12.28 11.75 -5.79
C GLY A 42 13.76 11.61 -5.44
N ILE A 43 14.12 11.34 -4.18
CA ILE A 43 15.51 11.20 -3.75
C ILE A 43 16.17 9.95 -4.34
N TRP A 44 15.38 8.89 -4.53
CA TRP A 44 15.88 7.59 -4.99
C TRP A 44 15.61 7.35 -6.49
N ALA A 45 14.72 8.14 -7.10
CA ALA A 45 14.31 7.95 -8.49
C ALA A 45 15.41 8.25 -9.53
N ASN A 46 16.35 9.14 -9.21
CA ASN A 46 17.43 9.57 -10.11
C ASN A 46 18.81 9.05 -9.68
N ARG A 47 18.87 8.06 -8.79
CA ARG A 47 20.15 7.44 -8.42
C ARG A 47 20.69 6.67 -9.61
N THR A 48 21.91 7.00 -10.02
CA THR A 48 22.61 6.32 -11.13
C THR A 48 23.37 5.08 -10.67
N ASP A 49 23.44 4.86 -9.36
CA ASP A 49 24.19 3.78 -8.70
C ASP A 49 23.31 2.60 -8.25
N ILE A 50 21.98 2.70 -8.37
CA ILE A 50 21.07 1.55 -8.22
C ILE A 50 20.20 1.47 -9.49
N PRO A 51 20.00 0.27 -10.06
CA PRO A 51 19.05 0.08 -11.14
C PRO A 51 17.64 0.56 -10.74
N ALA A 52 17.01 1.36 -11.58
CA ALA A 52 15.63 1.80 -11.38
C ALA A 52 14.62 0.65 -11.42
N ASP A 53 15.02 -0.47 -12.03
CA ASP A 53 14.26 -1.71 -12.10
C ASP A 53 14.72 -2.70 -11.02
N GLY A 54 13.77 -3.10 -10.16
CA GLY A 54 14.03 -4.05 -9.09
C GLY A 54 14.42 -5.45 -9.57
N LEU A 55 14.03 -5.84 -10.79
CA LEU A 55 14.45 -7.13 -11.37
C LEU A 55 15.94 -7.11 -11.72
N THR A 56 16.40 -6.03 -12.38
CA THR A 56 17.80 -5.84 -12.74
C THR A 56 18.70 -5.86 -11.49
N TYR A 57 18.29 -5.15 -10.43
CA TYR A 57 19.01 -5.17 -9.14
C TYR A 57 19.16 -6.59 -8.56
N GLN A 58 18.10 -7.41 -8.62
CA GLN A 58 18.15 -8.80 -8.12
C GLN A 58 19.01 -9.74 -8.99
N VAL A 59 19.20 -9.41 -10.27
CA VAL A 59 20.07 -10.16 -11.18
C VAL A 59 21.53 -9.83 -10.90
N GLU A 60 21.86 -8.54 -10.78
CA GLU A 60 23.21 -8.07 -10.41
C GLU A 60 23.66 -8.67 -9.06
N LEU A 61 22.81 -8.59 -8.03
CA LEU A 61 23.11 -9.16 -6.71
C LEU A 61 23.39 -10.68 -6.77
N ARG A 62 22.65 -11.43 -7.59
CA ARG A 62 22.88 -12.87 -7.75
C ARG A 62 24.15 -13.18 -8.52
N SER A 63 24.61 -12.28 -9.38
CA SER A 63 25.85 -12.45 -10.13
C SER A 63 27.09 -12.34 -9.24
N GLU A 64 27.01 -11.59 -8.13
CA GLU A 64 28.09 -11.44 -7.15
C GLU A 64 28.34 -12.70 -6.31
N TRP A 65 27.37 -13.62 -6.25
CA TRP A 65 27.40 -14.82 -5.40
C TRP A 65 27.77 -16.11 -6.18
N ARG A 66 28.19 -16.00 -7.44
CA ARG A 66 28.72 -17.10 -8.26
C ARG A 66 30.24 -17.13 -8.23
#